data_AF-A0A931UXQ2-F1
#
_entry.id   AF-A0A931UXQ2-F1
#
_cell.length_a   1.000
_cell.length_b   1.000
_cell.length_c   1.000
_cell.angle_alpha   90.00
_cell.angle_beta   90.00
_cell.angle_gamma   90.00
#
_symmetry.space_group_name_H-M   'P 1'
#
loop_
_entity.id
_entity.type
_entity.pdbx_description
1 polymer ?
#
loop_
_entity_poly.entity_id
_entity_poly.type
_entity_poly.pdbx_seq_one_letter_code
_entity_poly.pdbx_strand_id
1 'polypeptide(L)'
;MLARPATLALATLALSQVAFVPPTFAPRARTRGARVTVVHKGDMFDLINSTDCIAWPSEEAKARGGQSGWGGWSPSDGDQGVAVARTGHCFQTVDVVFVRIGEHWVAIGASGVRFDSGSLADLPVITK
;
A
#
# COMPACT_ATOMS: atom_id res chain seq x y z
N MET A 1 -43.96 -63.63 2.72
CA MET A 1 -43.63 -62.37 3.43
C MET A 1 -42.24 -61.92 2.98
N LEU A 2 -42.17 -60.68 2.50
CA LEU A 2 -40.97 -59.99 2.01
C LEU A 2 -39.95 -59.72 3.13
N ALA A 3 -38.66 -59.73 2.80
CA ALA A 3 -37.76 -58.59 3.05
C ALA A 3 -36.37 -58.85 2.44
N ARG A 4 -35.94 -57.97 1.52
CA ARG A 4 -34.55 -57.85 1.03
C ARG A 4 -33.83 -56.81 1.90
N PRO A 5 -32.51 -56.91 2.10
CA PRO A 5 -31.67 -55.73 2.28
C PRO A 5 -30.63 -55.67 1.15
N ALA A 6 -30.73 -54.73 0.22
CA ALA A 6 -30.29 -53.33 0.31
C ALA A 6 -28.76 -53.21 0.15
N THR A 7 -28.34 -53.12 -1.11
CA THR A 7 -26.98 -52.81 -1.56
C THR A 7 -26.63 -51.37 -1.15
N LEU A 8 -25.61 -51.18 -0.31
CA LEU A 8 -25.06 -49.86 -0.01
C LEU A 8 -24.16 -49.42 -1.18
N ALA A 9 -24.60 -48.40 -1.91
CA ALA A 9 -23.76 -47.69 -2.86
C ALA A 9 -22.93 -46.64 -2.09
N LEU A 10 -21.60 -46.82 -2.07
CA LEU A 10 -20.67 -45.77 -1.61
C LEU A 10 -20.64 -44.64 -2.65
N ALA A 11 -21.12 -43.46 -2.27
CA ALA A 11 -20.94 -42.25 -3.04
C ALA A 11 -19.52 -41.69 -2.81
N THR A 12 -18.64 -41.82 -3.78
CA THR A 12 -17.34 -41.14 -3.81
C THR A 12 -17.54 -39.67 -4.16
N LEU A 13 -17.34 -38.79 -3.17
CA LEU A 13 -17.21 -37.34 -3.36
C LEU A 13 -15.89 -37.02 -4.08
N ALA A 14 -15.98 -36.66 -5.36
CA ALA A 14 -14.86 -36.09 -6.09
C ALA A 14 -14.65 -34.64 -5.64
N LEU A 15 -13.60 -34.39 -4.86
CA LEU A 15 -13.15 -33.04 -4.52
C LEU A 15 -12.55 -32.39 -5.77
N SER A 16 -13.28 -31.45 -6.35
CA SER A 16 -12.83 -30.63 -7.47
C SER A 16 -11.69 -29.72 -6.99
N GLN A 17 -10.47 -30.02 -7.42
CA GLN A 17 -9.28 -29.26 -7.05
C GLN A 17 -9.21 -28.01 -7.92
N VAL A 18 -9.71 -26.90 -7.40
CA VAL A 18 -9.45 -25.58 -8.01
C VAL A 18 -7.96 -25.31 -7.80
N ALA A 19 -7.19 -25.42 -8.87
CA ALA A 19 -5.77 -25.09 -8.87
C ALA A 19 -5.61 -23.61 -8.49
N PHE A 20 -5.11 -23.37 -7.27
CA PHE A 20 -4.67 -22.05 -6.85
C PHE A 20 -3.41 -21.73 -7.66
N VAL A 21 -3.57 -20.99 -8.76
CA VAL A 21 -2.43 -20.38 -9.47
C VAL A 21 -1.99 -19.21 -8.58
N PRO A 22 -0.86 -19.29 -7.84
CA PRO A 22 -0.39 -18.14 -7.12
C PRO A 22 -0.15 -17.03 -8.14
N PRO A 23 -0.54 -15.77 -7.88
CA PRO A 23 -0.19 -14.69 -8.77
C PRO A 23 1.33 -14.67 -8.89
N THR A 24 1.83 -14.90 -10.10
CA THR A 24 3.25 -14.78 -10.42
C THR A 24 3.63 -13.32 -10.19
N PHE A 25 4.12 -13.00 -8.99
CA PHE A 25 4.76 -11.73 -8.70
C PHE A 25 6.06 -11.69 -9.50
N ALA A 26 5.95 -11.28 -10.77
CA ALA A 26 7.11 -10.83 -11.52
C ALA A 26 7.78 -9.72 -10.71
N PRO A 27 9.10 -9.77 -10.48
CA PRO A 27 9.78 -8.71 -9.77
C PRO A 27 9.74 -7.46 -10.65
N ARG A 28 8.76 -6.57 -10.41
CA ARG A 28 8.82 -5.21 -10.94
C ARG A 28 10.09 -4.58 -10.40
N ALA A 29 10.87 -3.98 -11.30
CA ALA A 29 12.13 -3.30 -11.05
C ALA A 29 12.22 -2.74 -9.62
N ARG A 30 13.29 -3.10 -8.88
CA ARG A 30 13.58 -2.60 -7.53
C ARG A 30 13.48 -1.08 -7.55
N THR A 31 12.32 -0.54 -7.18
CA THR A 31 12.20 0.85 -6.77
C THR A 31 13.10 0.92 -5.54
N ARG A 32 14.15 1.73 -5.61
CA ARG A 32 15.20 1.82 -4.59
C ARG A 32 14.67 2.58 -3.36
N GLY A 33 13.51 2.18 -2.86
CA GLY A 33 12.83 2.80 -1.74
C GLY A 33 13.21 2.16 -0.41
N ALA A 34 12.93 2.88 0.66
CA ALA A 34 13.15 2.45 2.04
C ALA A 34 11.88 1.80 2.59
N ARG A 35 12.00 0.63 3.26
CA ARG A 35 10.86 0.09 4.03
C ARG A 35 10.56 0.98 5.21
N VAL A 36 9.29 1.27 5.42
CA VAL A 36 8.81 2.10 6.51
C VAL A 36 7.55 1.51 7.13
N THR A 37 7.33 1.86 8.39
CA THR A 37 6.09 1.61 9.13
C THR A 37 5.47 2.95 9.49
N VAL A 38 4.15 3.09 9.28
CA VAL A 38 3.37 4.24 9.76
C VAL A 38 3.29 4.17 11.28
N VAL A 39 3.76 5.21 11.96
CA VAL A 39 3.77 5.29 13.43
C VAL A 39 2.84 6.37 13.98
N HIS A 40 2.46 7.35 13.16
CA HIS A 40 1.50 8.37 13.54
C HIS A 40 0.69 8.83 12.31
N LYS A 41 -0.50 8.24 12.14
CA LYS A 41 -1.41 8.58 11.04
C LYS A 41 -1.92 10.02 11.07
N GLY A 42 -1.85 10.69 12.23
CA GLY A 42 -2.19 12.10 12.36
C GLY A 42 -1.29 13.03 11.53
N ASP A 43 -0.12 12.57 11.11
CA ASP A 43 0.80 13.32 10.24
C ASP A 43 0.51 13.14 8.74
N MET A 44 -0.59 12.48 8.39
CA MET A 44 -0.99 12.30 6.99
C MET A 44 -1.57 13.58 6.40
N PHE A 45 -1.25 13.80 5.13
CA PHE A 45 -1.73 14.93 4.36
C PHE A 45 -2.86 14.48 3.42
N ASP A 46 -4.00 14.10 3.99
CA ASP A 46 -5.09 13.40 3.30
C ASP A 46 -5.68 14.16 2.11
N LEU A 47 -5.65 15.49 2.12
CA LEU A 47 -6.23 16.35 1.07
C LEU A 47 -5.17 16.99 0.16
N ILE A 48 -3.89 16.73 0.38
CA ILE A 48 -2.81 17.49 -0.29
C ILE A 48 -2.75 17.23 -1.80
N ASN A 49 -3.30 16.10 -2.25
CA ASN A 49 -3.36 15.71 -3.65
C ASN A 49 -4.30 16.60 -4.49
N SER A 50 -5.26 17.27 -3.86
CA SER A 50 -6.15 18.25 -4.53
C SER A 50 -5.55 19.66 -4.56
N THR A 51 -4.29 19.82 -4.17
CA THR A 51 -3.58 21.10 -4.13
C THR A 51 -2.31 21.03 -4.95
N ASP A 52 -1.73 22.20 -5.22
CA ASP A 52 -0.40 22.32 -5.77
C ASP A 52 0.60 22.72 -4.70
N CYS A 53 0.40 22.33 -3.43
CA CYS A 53 1.30 22.72 -2.33
C CYS A 53 2.63 21.95 -2.34
N ILE A 54 2.63 20.69 -2.78
CA ILE A 54 3.82 19.83 -2.84
C ILE A 54 4.10 19.36 -4.27
N ALA A 55 5.34 18.97 -4.55
CA ALA A 55 5.70 18.31 -5.81
C ALA A 55 5.46 16.81 -5.70
N TRP A 56 4.75 16.22 -6.66
CA TRP A 56 4.44 14.79 -6.68
C TRP A 56 5.45 14.00 -7.53
N PRO A 57 5.75 12.73 -7.20
CA PRO A 57 6.66 11.89 -7.99
C PRO A 57 6.18 11.66 -9.43
N SER A 58 4.86 11.70 -9.64
CA SER A 58 4.20 11.63 -10.94
C SER A 58 2.74 12.06 -10.82
N GLU A 59 2.11 12.38 -11.94
CA GLU A 59 0.66 12.63 -12.00
C GLU A 59 -0.16 11.41 -11.58
N GLU A 60 0.32 10.19 -11.87
CA GLU A 60 -0.32 8.95 -11.39
C GLU A 60 -0.28 8.86 -9.86
N ALA A 61 0.86 9.21 -9.24
CA ALA A 61 0.99 9.21 -7.78
C ALA A 61 0.04 10.25 -7.15
N LYS A 62 -0.10 11.43 -7.76
CA LYS A 62 -1.06 12.46 -7.34
C LYS A 62 -2.50 11.96 -7.45
N ALA A 63 -2.86 11.35 -8.57
CA ALA A 63 -4.21 10.84 -8.82
C ALA A 63 -4.62 9.70 -7.86
N ARG A 64 -3.67 8.84 -7.48
CA ARG A 64 -3.88 7.71 -6.55
C ARG A 64 -3.58 8.04 -5.09
N GLY A 65 -3.14 9.27 -4.82
CA GLY A 65 -2.77 9.75 -3.50
C GLY A 65 -3.90 10.50 -2.82
N GLY A 66 -3.84 10.59 -1.50
CA GLY A 66 -4.82 11.29 -0.67
C GLY A 66 -6.20 10.65 -0.68
N GLN A 67 -7.10 11.19 0.14
CA GLN A 67 -8.43 10.66 0.40
C GLN A 67 -9.23 10.42 -0.89
N SER A 68 -9.15 11.33 -1.87
CA SER A 68 -9.86 11.16 -3.14
C SER A 68 -9.28 10.04 -4.01
N GLY A 69 -8.00 9.72 -3.87
CA GLY A 69 -7.34 8.59 -4.55
C GLY A 69 -7.46 7.26 -3.78
N TRP A 70 -7.70 7.32 -2.47
CA TRP A 70 -7.87 6.15 -1.61
C TRP A 70 -9.30 5.59 -1.62
N GLY A 71 -10.30 6.42 -1.90
CA GLY A 71 -11.71 6.02 -1.91
C GLY A 71 -12.19 5.68 -0.49
N GLY A 72 -12.55 4.41 -0.26
CA GLY A 72 -13.01 3.93 1.06
C GLY A 72 -11.88 3.43 1.97
N TRP A 73 -10.64 3.39 1.47
CA TRP A 73 -9.48 2.97 2.24
C TRP A 73 -8.80 4.18 2.90
N SER A 74 -8.12 3.95 4.03
CA SER A 74 -7.19 4.93 4.60
C SER A 74 -6.08 4.19 5.36
N PRO A 75 -4.86 4.77 5.44
CA PRO A 75 -3.78 4.13 6.14
C PRO A 75 -3.94 4.27 7.66
N SER A 76 -3.44 3.28 8.38
CA SER A 76 -3.52 3.17 9.84
C SER A 76 -2.13 3.03 10.47
N ASP A 77 -2.04 3.32 11.77
CA ASP A 77 -0.82 3.06 12.53
C ASP A 77 -0.48 1.56 12.46
N GLY A 78 0.79 1.26 12.21
CA GLY A 78 1.29 -0.09 11.99
C GLY A 78 1.31 -0.54 10.52
N ASP A 79 0.66 0.19 9.61
CA ASP A 79 0.73 -0.14 8.19
C ASP A 79 2.16 -0.02 7.66
N GLN A 80 2.55 -0.97 6.82
CA GLN A 80 3.88 -1.05 6.25
C GLN A 80 3.87 -0.68 4.78
N GLY A 81 4.94 -0.01 4.35
CA GLY A 81 5.08 0.42 2.98
C GLY A 81 6.52 0.65 2.55
N VAL A 82 6.65 1.26 1.38
CA VAL A 82 7.94 1.64 0.80
C VAL A 82 7.95 3.15 0.57
N ALA A 83 8.79 3.87 1.30
CA ALA A 83 9.07 5.27 1.05
C ALA A 83 9.93 5.41 -0.22
N VAL A 84 9.49 6.22 -1.17
CA VAL A 84 10.11 6.31 -2.50
C VAL A 84 10.70 7.68 -2.83
N ALA A 85 10.23 8.74 -2.18
CA ALA A 85 10.71 10.11 -2.39
C ALA A 85 10.27 11.01 -1.22
N ARG A 86 10.86 12.21 -1.16
CA ARG A 86 10.44 13.28 -0.24
C ARG A 86 10.33 14.62 -0.93
N THR A 87 9.56 15.54 -0.37
CA THR A 87 9.38 16.93 -0.82
C THR A 87 9.17 17.84 0.38
N GLY A 88 9.49 19.13 0.25
CA GLY A 88 9.06 20.13 1.22
C GLY A 88 7.58 20.48 1.06
N HIS A 89 6.94 20.89 2.15
CA HIS A 89 5.61 21.50 2.15
C HIS A 89 5.69 23.01 1.90
N CYS A 90 4.70 23.61 1.23
CA CYS A 90 4.73 25.01 0.82
C CYS A 90 4.74 26.03 1.99
N PHE A 91 4.17 25.67 3.14
CA PHE A 91 4.05 26.54 4.31
C PHE A 91 4.55 25.92 5.62
N GLN A 92 5.18 24.75 5.55
CA GLN A 92 5.67 24.06 6.73
C GLN A 92 7.11 23.63 6.48
N THR A 93 7.95 23.79 7.50
CA THR A 93 9.34 23.30 7.52
C THR A 93 9.39 21.81 7.84
N VAL A 94 8.50 21.02 7.20
CA VAL A 94 8.43 19.57 7.37
C VAL A 94 8.74 18.89 6.04
N ASP A 95 9.52 17.81 6.12
CA ASP A 95 9.69 16.89 5.00
C ASP A 95 8.43 16.03 4.89
N VAL A 96 7.81 16.04 3.71
CA VAL A 96 6.73 15.13 3.34
C VAL A 96 7.33 13.94 2.61
N VAL A 97 7.03 12.74 3.08
CA VAL A 97 7.48 11.47 2.51
C VAL A 97 6.35 10.86 1.69
N PHE A 98 6.67 10.38 0.49
CA PHE A 98 5.76 9.59 -0.32
C PHE A 98 5.98 8.10 -0.04
N VAL A 99 4.97 7.45 0.53
CA VAL A 99 4.97 6.03 0.87
C VAL A 99 3.99 5.29 -0.02
N ARG A 100 4.42 4.16 -0.58
CA ARG A 100 3.54 3.20 -1.24
C ARG A 100 3.10 2.13 -0.25
N ILE A 101 1.80 2.03 -0.02
CA ILE A 101 1.16 0.99 0.81
C ILE A 101 0.20 0.23 -0.10
N GLY A 102 0.57 -0.99 -0.47
CA GLY A 102 -0.13 -1.73 -1.52
C GLY A 102 -0.19 -0.95 -2.83
N GLU A 103 -1.42 -0.67 -3.30
CA GLU A 103 -1.67 0.10 -4.52
C GLU A 103 -1.82 1.62 -4.29
N HIS A 104 -1.84 2.05 -3.04
CA HIS A 104 -2.10 3.44 -2.66
C HIS A 104 -0.83 4.25 -2.46
N TRP A 105 -0.95 5.56 -2.69
CA TRP A 105 0.10 6.55 -2.44
C TRP A 105 -0.26 7.39 -1.23
N VAL A 106 0.66 7.50 -0.27
CA VAL A 106 0.45 8.24 0.97
C VAL A 106 1.49 9.35 1.07
N ALA A 107 1.02 10.58 1.22
CA ALA A 107 1.84 11.72 1.60
C ALA A 107 1.73 11.88 3.11
N ILE A 108 2.84 11.73 3.83
CA ILE A 108 2.88 11.76 5.30
C ILE A 108 4.12 12.53 5.75
N GLY A 109 3.99 13.31 6.82
CA GLY A 109 5.15 13.98 7.43
C GLY A 109 6.22 12.96 7.86
N ALA A 110 7.49 13.33 7.74
CA ALA A 110 8.61 12.43 8.07
C ALA A 110 8.55 11.88 9.51
N SER A 111 7.97 12.63 10.46
CA SER A 111 7.73 12.19 11.83
C SER A 111 6.69 11.06 11.96
N GLY A 112 5.79 10.94 10.97
CA GLY A 112 4.72 9.94 10.96
C GLY A 112 5.17 8.56 10.49
N VAL A 113 6.42 8.41 10.08
CA VAL A 113 6.99 7.14 9.60
C VAL A 113 8.27 6.77 10.34
N ARG A 114 8.45 5.48 10.59
CA ARG A 114 9.70 4.91 11.07
C ARG A 114 10.36 4.13 9.94
N PHE A 115 11.62 4.44 9.66
CA PHE A 115 12.41 3.70 8.67
C PHE A 115 12.86 2.36 9.24
N ASP A 116 12.38 1.27 8.64
CA ASP A 116 12.80 -0.10 8.96
C ASP A 116 14.09 -0.49 8.19
N SER A 117 14.42 0.27 7.15
CA SER A 117 15.66 0.16 6.39
C SER A 117 15.98 1.48 5.70
N GLY A 118 17.25 1.87 5.62
CA GLY A 118 17.64 3.16 5.06
C GLY A 118 17.23 4.32 5.95
N SER A 119 17.17 5.52 5.39
CA SER A 119 16.84 6.74 6.11
C SER A 119 16.14 7.76 5.21
N LEU A 120 15.57 8.79 5.84
CA LEU A 120 14.98 9.93 5.14
C LEU A 120 15.99 10.61 4.19
N ALA A 121 17.27 10.67 4.57
CA ALA A 121 18.32 11.30 3.79
C ALA A 121 18.62 10.56 2.48
N ASP A 122 18.32 9.27 2.42
CA ASP A 122 18.53 8.43 1.22
C ASP A 122 17.42 8.61 0.17
N LEU A 123 16.30 9.25 0.54
CA LEU A 123 15.19 9.44 -0.38
C LEU A 123 15.47 10.58 -1.36
N PRO A 124 15.17 10.38 -2.66
CA PRO A 124 15.27 11.45 -3.64
C PRO A 124 14.33 12.60 -3.26
N VAL A 125 14.88 13.81 -3.29
CA VAL A 125 14.13 15.06 -3.05
C VAL A 125 13.49 15.51 -4.35
N ILE A 126 12.18 15.72 -4.33
CA ILE A 126 11.42 16.30 -5.43
C ILE A 126 11.15 17.76 -5.08
N THR A 127 11.41 18.64 -6.04
CA THR A 127 11.12 20.07 -5.95
C THR A 127 10.16 20.46 -7.07
N LYS A 128 9.39 21.54 -6.84
CA LYS A 128 8.64 22.17 -7.93
C LYS A 128 9.56 22.93 -8.87
#